data_AF-A0A6B3FLM1-F1
#
_entry.id   AF-A0A6B3FLM1-F1
#
_cell.length_a   1.000
_cell.length_b   1.000
_cell.length_c   1.000
_cell.angle_alpha   90.00
_cell.angle_beta   90.00
_cell.angle_gamma   90.00
#
_symmetry.space_group_name_H-M   'P 1'
#
loop_
_entity.id
_entity.type
_entity.pdbx_description
1 polymer ?
#
loop_
_entity_poly.entity_id
_entity_poly.type
_entity_poly.pdbx_seq_one_letter_code
_entity_poly.pdbx_strand_id
1 'polypeptide(L)'
;LLRSAGHRKLELPLLHIALPGETAIAESIQYDLKQIGVHVTLEPTDGATAQKKLIAQQMPALWSMGHGFAQVQPSTLAVSAYPFNEAKNTSKYRSAAYTKVVREAWTKPESGVAEANALHEKISGILLEEAFIIDLVVRGQVQVNADRLHGVTQNKFSYLNLDDAYLV
;
A
#
# COMPACT_ATOMS: atom_id res chain seq x y z
N LEU A 1 10.99 9.47 -19.60
CA LEU A 1 11.05 8.05 -19.18
C LEU A 1 10.38 7.11 -20.19
N LEU A 2 9.08 7.22 -20.51
CA LEU A 2 8.44 6.30 -21.46
C LEU A 2 9.12 6.24 -22.84
N ARG A 3 9.40 7.42 -23.44
CA ARG A 3 10.08 7.50 -24.75
C ARG A 3 11.51 6.92 -24.71
N SER A 4 12.26 7.18 -23.63
CA SER A 4 13.62 6.66 -23.46
C SER A 4 13.63 5.15 -23.24
N ALA A 5 12.55 4.60 -22.66
CA ALA A 5 12.30 3.16 -22.58
C ALA A 5 11.76 2.55 -23.90
N GLY A 6 11.68 3.32 -24.99
CA GLY A 6 11.20 2.85 -26.29
C GLY A 6 9.68 2.75 -26.43
N HIS A 7 8.92 3.19 -25.41
CA HIS A 7 7.46 3.13 -25.44
C HIS A 7 6.85 4.46 -25.89
N ARG A 8 6.01 4.38 -26.93
CA ARG A 8 5.18 5.51 -27.41
C ARG A 8 3.73 5.40 -26.96
N LYS A 9 3.28 4.17 -26.69
CA LYS A 9 1.97 3.82 -26.16
C LYS A 9 2.11 2.55 -25.33
N LEU A 10 1.39 2.48 -24.22
CA LEU A 10 1.22 1.26 -23.42
C LEU A 10 -0.26 0.99 -23.23
N GLU A 11 -0.64 -0.28 -23.18
CA GLU A 11 -1.99 -0.73 -22.82
C GLU A 11 -1.86 -1.72 -21.66
N LEU A 12 -2.41 -1.38 -20.50
CA LEU A 12 -2.19 -2.13 -19.26
C LEU A 12 -3.52 -2.35 -18.52
N PRO A 13 -3.78 -3.56 -18.00
CA PRO A 13 -4.88 -3.77 -17.04
C PRO A 13 -4.57 -3.12 -15.68
N LEU A 14 -5.57 -2.51 -15.05
CA LEU A 14 -5.56 -2.00 -13.67
C LEU A 14 -6.65 -2.65 -12.84
N LEU A 15 -6.26 -3.56 -11.96
CA LEU A 15 -7.17 -4.17 -11.00
C LEU A 15 -7.47 -3.20 -9.85
N HIS A 16 -8.75 -3.08 -9.51
CA HIS A 16 -9.18 -2.33 -8.33
C HIS A 16 -10.37 -3.02 -7.65
N ILE A 17 -10.58 -2.73 -6.37
CA ILE A 17 -11.76 -3.23 -5.65
C ILE A 17 -13.00 -2.46 -6.14
N ALA A 18 -14.10 -3.17 -6.45
CA ALA A 18 -15.34 -2.60 -6.96
C ALA A 18 -16.19 -1.89 -5.88
N LEU A 19 -15.58 -0.90 -5.21
CA LEU A 19 -16.25 -0.01 -4.26
C LEU A 19 -16.19 1.43 -4.80
N PRO A 20 -17.23 2.27 -4.60
CA PRO A 20 -17.30 3.61 -5.23
C PRO A 20 -16.05 4.47 -5.03
N GLY A 21 -15.50 4.51 -3.81
CA GLY A 21 -14.28 5.28 -3.52
C GLY A 21 -13.03 4.72 -4.20
N GLU A 22 -12.91 3.40 -4.31
CA GLU A 22 -11.76 2.74 -4.97
C GLU A 22 -11.85 2.87 -6.49
N THR A 23 -13.05 2.81 -7.05
CA THR A 23 -13.30 3.08 -8.48
C THR A 23 -12.94 4.51 -8.84
N ALA A 24 -13.32 5.50 -8.03
CA ALA A 24 -12.95 6.90 -8.27
C ALA A 24 -11.42 7.12 -8.30
N ILE A 25 -10.68 6.43 -7.42
CA ILE A 25 -9.21 6.44 -7.45
C ILE A 25 -8.70 5.80 -8.75
N ALA A 26 -9.23 4.64 -9.14
CA ALA A 26 -8.80 3.93 -10.34
C ALA A 26 -9.09 4.73 -11.63
N GLU A 27 -10.23 5.42 -11.71
CA GLU A 27 -10.58 6.33 -12.81
C GLU A 27 -9.65 7.55 -12.86
N SER A 28 -9.28 8.10 -11.70
CA SER A 28 -8.32 9.20 -11.62
C SER A 28 -6.94 8.76 -12.13
N ILE A 29 -6.47 7.59 -11.72
CA ILE A 29 -5.22 6.99 -12.23
C ILE A 29 -5.30 6.76 -13.75
N GLN A 30 -6.41 6.19 -14.24
CA GLN A 30 -6.63 5.97 -15.66
C GLN A 30 -6.58 7.29 -16.46
N TYR A 31 -7.20 8.34 -15.94
CA TYR A 31 -7.21 9.66 -16.56
C TYR A 31 -5.80 10.23 -16.68
N ASP A 32 -5.04 10.26 -15.58
CA ASP A 32 -3.68 10.82 -15.55
C ASP A 32 -2.72 10.02 -16.45
N LEU A 33 -2.76 8.69 -16.39
CA LEU A 33 -1.92 7.82 -17.21
C LEU A 33 -2.21 7.98 -18.71
N LYS A 34 -3.47 8.21 -19.08
CA LYS A 34 -3.86 8.46 -20.47
C LYS A 34 -3.17 9.70 -21.03
N GLN A 35 -3.00 10.75 -20.23
CA GLN A 35 -2.36 12.00 -20.67
C GLN A 35 -0.90 11.81 -21.11
N ILE A 36 -0.22 10.79 -20.58
CA ILE A 36 1.17 10.46 -20.92
C ILE A 36 1.29 9.26 -21.87
N GLY A 37 0.18 8.80 -22.46
CA GLY A 37 0.16 7.72 -23.45
C GLY A 37 0.05 6.30 -22.89
N VAL A 38 -0.21 6.15 -21.59
CA VAL A 38 -0.49 4.86 -20.95
C VAL A 38 -1.99 4.67 -20.86
N HIS A 39 -2.52 3.76 -21.65
CA HIS A 39 -3.95 3.46 -21.70
C HIS A 39 -4.23 2.31 -20.74
N VAL A 40 -5.16 2.54 -19.83
CA VAL A 40 -5.47 1.58 -18.78
C VAL A 40 -6.87 1.01 -18.97
N THR A 41 -6.99 -0.31 -18.88
CA THR A 41 -8.30 -0.99 -18.82
C THR A 41 -8.59 -1.32 -17.35
N LEU A 42 -9.68 -0.77 -16.81
CA LEU A 42 -10.09 -1.04 -15.43
C LEU A 42 -10.64 -2.47 -15.31
N GLU A 43 -10.12 -3.23 -14.34
CA GLU A 43 -10.56 -4.58 -13.99
C GLU A 43 -11.15 -4.56 -12.56
N PRO A 44 -12.43 -4.17 -12.39
CA PRO A 44 -13.07 -4.18 -11.08
C PRO A 44 -13.20 -5.62 -10.56
N THR A 45 -12.95 -5.82 -9.27
CA THR A 45 -13.07 -7.13 -8.61
C THR A 45 -13.56 -7.01 -7.17
N ASP A 46 -14.00 -8.11 -6.57
CA ASP A 46 -14.34 -8.14 -5.15
C ASP A 46 -13.07 -8.24 -4.26
N GLY A 47 -13.20 -7.84 -3.00
CA GLY A 47 -12.07 -7.81 -2.06
C GLY A 47 -11.44 -9.19 -1.80
N ALA A 48 -12.23 -10.27 -1.78
CA ALA A 48 -11.70 -11.60 -1.53
C ALA A 48 -10.87 -12.13 -2.71
N THR A 49 -11.35 -11.90 -3.93
CA THR A 49 -10.60 -12.22 -5.16
C THR A 49 -9.32 -11.39 -5.28
N ALA A 50 -9.38 -10.08 -4.99
CA ALA A 50 -8.20 -9.22 -4.97
C ALA A 50 -7.16 -9.71 -3.95
N GLN A 51 -7.59 -10.02 -2.72
CA GLN A 51 -6.72 -10.52 -1.67
C GLN A 51 -6.07 -11.86 -2.06
N LYS A 52 -6.83 -12.78 -2.66
CA LYS A 52 -6.30 -14.06 -3.14
C LYS A 52 -5.21 -13.85 -4.20
N LYS A 53 -5.44 -12.96 -5.16
CA LYS A 53 -4.44 -12.60 -6.19
C LYS A 53 -3.20 -11.95 -5.57
N LEU A 54 -3.38 -11.07 -4.58
CA LEU A 54 -2.29 -10.42 -3.87
C LEU A 54 -1.36 -11.45 -3.20
N ILE A 55 -1.94 -12.36 -2.41
CA ILE A 55 -1.22 -13.42 -1.68
C ILE A 55 -0.51 -14.37 -2.65
N ALA A 56 -1.16 -14.74 -3.75
CA ALA A 56 -0.61 -15.66 -4.74
C ALA A 56 0.41 -15.01 -5.70
N GLN A 57 0.71 -13.71 -5.55
CA GLN A 57 1.55 -12.94 -6.49
C GLN A 57 1.03 -12.98 -7.94
N GLN A 58 -0.30 -12.88 -8.09
CA GLN A 58 -1.06 -12.97 -9.34
C GLN A 58 -1.80 -11.67 -9.69
N MET A 59 -1.35 -10.53 -9.15
CA MET A 59 -1.85 -9.23 -9.60
C MET A 59 -1.47 -9.00 -11.06
N PRO A 60 -2.29 -8.25 -11.82
CA PRO A 60 -1.98 -7.94 -13.21
C PRO A 60 -0.91 -6.83 -13.29
N ALA A 61 -0.80 -6.16 -14.44
CA ALA A 61 0.24 -5.16 -14.67
C ALA A 61 0.19 -4.00 -13.66
N LEU A 62 -1.00 -3.47 -13.40
CA LEU A 62 -1.24 -2.44 -12.38
C LEU A 62 -2.34 -2.91 -11.42
N TRP A 63 -2.27 -2.49 -10.17
CA TRP A 63 -3.34 -2.68 -9.20
C TRP A 63 -3.37 -1.53 -8.20
N SER A 64 -4.56 -1.19 -7.70
CA SER A 64 -4.75 -0.22 -6.62
C SER A 64 -5.49 -0.88 -5.45
N MET A 65 -4.91 -0.78 -4.26
CA MET A 65 -5.47 -1.31 -3.02
C MET A 65 -5.07 -0.45 -1.83
N GLY A 66 -5.83 -0.54 -0.74
CA GLY A 66 -5.41 -0.03 0.56
C GLY A 66 -4.52 -1.01 1.32
N HIS A 67 -3.59 -0.49 2.12
CA HIS A 67 -2.86 -1.25 3.13
C HIS A 67 -2.83 -0.49 4.46
N GLY A 68 -2.44 -1.19 5.53
CA GLY A 68 -2.31 -0.62 6.86
C GLY A 68 -1.18 -1.30 7.65
N PHE A 69 -0.74 -0.66 8.73
CA PHE A 69 0.43 -1.09 9.51
C PHE A 69 0.03 -1.86 10.77
N ALA A 70 -0.17 -3.18 10.64
CA ALA A 70 -0.74 -4.00 11.71
C ALA A 70 0.12 -4.12 12.99
N GLN A 71 1.45 -4.01 12.90
CA GLN A 71 2.36 -4.23 14.04
C GLN A 71 3.03 -2.95 14.57
N VAL A 72 2.76 -1.78 13.95
CA VAL A 72 3.32 -0.45 14.34
C VAL A 72 4.85 -0.43 14.48
N GLN A 73 5.54 -1.42 13.90
CA GLN A 73 6.99 -1.49 13.81
C GLN A 73 7.37 -1.37 12.32
N PRO A 74 8.09 -0.30 11.89
CA PRO A 74 8.34 -0.05 10.47
C PRO A 74 8.94 -1.23 9.69
N SER A 75 9.85 -2.00 10.31
CA SER A 75 10.49 -3.15 9.64
C SER A 75 9.51 -4.28 9.27
N THR A 76 8.35 -4.37 9.93
CA THR A 76 7.33 -5.37 9.60
C THR A 76 6.69 -5.16 8.23
N LEU A 77 6.69 -3.93 7.70
CA LEU A 77 6.19 -3.63 6.36
C LEU A 77 6.92 -4.48 5.31
N ALA A 78 8.25 -4.37 5.25
CA ALA A 78 9.07 -5.00 4.22
C ALA A 78 9.33 -6.51 4.45
N VAL A 79 8.93 -7.04 5.60
CA VAL A 79 9.07 -8.47 5.94
C VAL A 79 7.74 -9.23 5.87
N SER A 80 6.61 -8.57 6.10
CA SER A 80 5.30 -9.25 6.20
C SER A 80 4.27 -8.79 5.17
N ALA A 81 4.28 -7.52 4.76
CA ALA A 81 3.25 -7.01 3.86
C ALA A 81 3.50 -7.49 2.43
N TYR A 82 2.52 -8.18 1.84
CA TYR A 82 2.62 -8.77 0.50
C TYR A 82 3.11 -7.80 -0.59
N PRO A 83 2.74 -6.50 -0.63
CA PRO A 83 3.25 -5.59 -1.66
C PRO A 83 4.73 -5.23 -1.47
N PHE A 84 5.22 -5.16 -0.23
CA PHE A 84 6.55 -4.64 0.11
C PHE A 84 7.57 -5.75 0.43
N ASN A 85 7.13 -6.99 0.56
CA ASN A 85 7.98 -8.09 1.02
C ASN A 85 9.27 -8.21 0.18
N GLU A 86 10.44 -8.17 0.82
CA GLU A 86 11.71 -8.19 0.10
C GLU A 86 11.91 -9.43 -0.79
N ALA A 87 11.41 -10.59 -0.35
CA ALA A 87 11.61 -11.86 -1.04
C ALA A 87 10.42 -12.25 -1.94
N LYS A 88 9.21 -11.91 -1.51
CA LYS A 88 7.94 -12.37 -2.07
C LYS A 88 6.95 -11.24 -2.30
N ASN A 89 7.43 -10.06 -2.70
CA ASN A 89 6.52 -8.97 -3.07
C ASN A 89 5.67 -9.33 -4.28
N THR A 90 4.44 -8.83 -4.30
CA THR A 90 3.48 -9.08 -5.37
C THR A 90 3.86 -8.40 -6.69
N SER A 91 4.63 -7.31 -6.67
CA SER A 91 5.14 -6.66 -7.89
C SER A 91 6.24 -7.46 -8.61
N LYS A 92 6.75 -8.52 -7.99
CA LYS A 92 7.84 -9.37 -8.48
C LYS A 92 9.18 -8.64 -8.65
N TYR A 93 9.32 -7.45 -8.08
CA TYR A 93 10.60 -6.75 -7.99
C TYR A 93 11.60 -7.55 -7.15
N ARG A 94 12.87 -7.57 -7.57
CA ARG A 94 13.96 -8.26 -6.85
C ARG A 94 15.20 -7.38 -6.86
N SER A 95 15.75 -7.14 -5.68
CA SER A 95 16.99 -6.38 -5.52
C SER A 95 17.77 -6.88 -4.31
N ALA A 96 19.01 -7.31 -4.54
CA ALA A 96 19.90 -7.74 -3.46
C ALA A 96 20.19 -6.60 -2.47
N ALA A 97 20.24 -5.36 -2.96
CA ALA A 97 20.41 -4.18 -2.12
C ALA A 97 19.20 -3.98 -1.19
N TYR A 98 17.98 -4.06 -1.74
CA TYR A 98 16.75 -3.95 -0.97
C TYR A 98 16.65 -5.05 0.10
N THR A 99 16.84 -6.32 -0.31
CA THR A 99 16.85 -7.48 0.59
C THR A 99 17.85 -7.29 1.73
N LYS A 100 19.07 -6.84 1.44
CA LYS A 100 20.10 -6.64 2.46
C LYS A 100 19.67 -5.63 3.51
N VAL A 101 19.21 -4.44 3.09
CA VAL A 101 18.82 -3.37 4.03
C VAL A 101 17.63 -3.78 4.88
N VAL A 102 16.61 -4.42 4.28
CA VAL A 102 15.43 -4.92 5.02
C VAL A 102 15.82 -5.96 6.05
N ARG A 103 16.69 -6.90 5.69
CA ARG A 103 17.15 -7.94 6.62
C ARG A 103 17.97 -7.35 7.77
N GLU A 104 18.85 -6.39 7.47
CA GLU A 104 19.60 -5.67 8.50
C GLU A 104 18.67 -4.93 9.47
N ALA A 105 17.66 -4.20 8.96
CA ALA A 105 16.66 -3.51 9.77
C ALA A 105 15.80 -4.47 10.62
N TRP A 106 15.58 -5.70 10.16
CA TRP A 106 14.78 -6.70 10.88
C TRP A 106 15.56 -7.45 11.95
N THR A 107 16.82 -7.80 11.70
CA THR A 107 17.58 -8.70 12.58
C THR A 107 18.54 -8.00 13.52
N LYS A 108 18.92 -6.75 13.23
CA LYS A 108 19.88 -6.03 14.06
C LYS A 108 19.20 -5.67 15.40
N PRO A 109 19.78 -6.04 16.55
CA PRO A 109 19.31 -5.55 17.84
C PRO A 109 19.30 -4.03 17.82
N GLU A 110 18.28 -3.40 18.40
CA GLU A 110 18.20 -1.94 18.49
C GLU A 110 19.38 -1.41 19.34
N SER A 111 20.50 -1.10 18.70
CA SER A 111 21.69 -0.49 19.31
C SER A 111 21.47 1.01 19.60
N GLY A 112 20.35 1.57 19.12
CA GLY A 112 19.88 2.94 19.40
C GLY A 112 18.89 3.43 18.34
N VAL A 113 18.03 4.39 18.72
CA VAL A 113 16.98 4.96 17.85
C VAL A 113 17.55 5.54 16.55
N ALA A 114 18.71 6.21 16.61
CA ALA A 114 19.34 6.82 15.45
C ALA A 114 19.75 5.79 14.39
N GLU A 115 20.31 4.64 14.80
CA GLU A 115 20.72 3.59 13.88
C GLU A 115 19.52 2.89 13.24
N ALA A 116 18.45 2.66 14.01
CA ALA A 116 17.20 2.11 13.50
C ALA A 116 16.57 3.04 12.46
N ASN A 117 16.51 4.35 12.75
CA ASN A 117 15.98 5.35 11.83
C ASN A 117 16.80 5.44 10.54
N ALA A 118 18.13 5.39 10.62
CA ALA A 118 18.98 5.39 9.43
C ALA A 118 18.73 4.19 8.51
N LEU A 119 18.39 3.03 9.06
CA LEU A 119 17.99 1.86 8.25
C LEU A 119 16.60 2.05 7.63
N HIS A 120 15.64 2.60 8.37
CA HIS A 120 14.30 2.92 7.83
C HIS A 120 14.35 3.98 6.71
N GLU A 121 15.23 4.97 6.84
CA GLU A 121 15.47 5.97 5.79
C GLU A 121 16.03 5.32 4.52
N LYS A 122 16.97 4.39 4.64
CA LYS A 122 17.49 3.63 3.48
C LYS A 122 16.40 2.80 2.80
N ILE A 123 15.53 2.12 3.57
CA ILE A 123 14.39 1.38 3.01
C ILE A 123 13.47 2.34 2.24
N SER A 124 13.13 3.49 2.85
CA SER A 124 12.25 4.49 2.24
C SER A 124 12.86 5.07 0.96
N GLY A 125 14.17 5.36 0.96
CA GLY A 125 14.90 5.83 -0.22
C GLY A 125 14.81 4.84 -1.38
N ILE A 126 15.03 3.55 -1.12
CA ILE A 126 14.91 2.50 -2.15
C ILE A 126 13.47 2.42 -2.69
N LEU A 127 12.46 2.47 -1.81
CA LEU A 127 11.06 2.44 -2.25
C LEU A 127 10.69 3.63 -3.15
N LEU A 128 11.20 4.82 -2.82
CA LEU A 128 10.99 6.04 -3.61
C LEU A 128 11.73 6.02 -4.95
N GLU A 129 12.96 5.50 -4.98
CA GLU A 129 13.78 5.47 -6.19
C GLU A 129 13.31 4.39 -7.17
N GLU A 130 13.03 3.19 -6.67
CA GLU A 130 12.67 2.03 -7.49
C GLU A 130 11.17 1.99 -7.84
N ALA A 131 10.33 2.63 -7.03
CA ALA A 131 8.89 2.84 -7.26
C ALA A 131 8.11 1.58 -7.68
N PHE A 132 8.52 0.38 -7.23
CA PHE A 132 7.84 -0.88 -7.55
C PHE A 132 6.50 -1.05 -6.82
N ILE A 133 6.24 -0.21 -5.82
CA ILE A 133 4.97 0.09 -5.18
C ILE A 133 4.96 1.59 -4.91
N ILE A 134 3.83 2.26 -5.12
CA ILE A 134 3.68 3.71 -4.90
C ILE A 134 2.52 3.93 -3.94
N ASP A 135 2.80 4.57 -2.80
CA ASP A 135 1.76 5.07 -1.91
C ASP A 135 1.14 6.34 -2.49
N LEU A 136 -0.16 6.27 -2.80
CA LEU A 136 -0.87 7.38 -3.44
C LEU A 136 -1.35 8.42 -2.42
N VAL A 137 -1.92 7.96 -1.30
CA VAL A 137 -2.52 8.83 -0.28
C VAL A 137 -2.62 8.10 1.05
N VAL A 138 -2.41 8.82 2.16
CA VAL A 138 -2.76 8.37 3.51
C VAL A 138 -4.21 8.74 3.78
N ARG A 139 -5.06 7.74 4.02
CA ARG A 139 -6.50 7.95 4.24
C ARG A 139 -6.82 8.14 5.72
N GLY A 140 -7.56 9.20 6.04
CA GLY A 140 -8.25 9.31 7.32
C GLY A 140 -9.50 8.42 7.34
N GLN A 141 -9.83 7.85 8.50
CA GLN A 141 -11.12 7.22 8.72
C GLN A 141 -12.07 8.23 9.36
N VAL A 142 -13.20 8.49 8.70
CA VAL A 142 -14.28 9.30 9.26
C VAL A 142 -15.33 8.35 9.81
N GLN A 143 -15.65 8.50 11.09
CA GLN A 143 -16.79 7.84 11.73
C GLN A 143 -17.86 8.89 12.03
N VAL A 144 -19.12 8.53 11.80
CA VAL A 144 -20.27 9.37 12.12
C VAL A 144 -21.12 8.61 13.12
N ASN A 145 -21.39 9.22 14.26
CA ASN A 145 -22.27 8.70 15.30
C ASN A 145 -23.49 9.61 15.46
N ALA A 146 -24.57 9.05 16.03
CA ALA A 146 -25.73 9.85 16.42
C ALA A 146 -25.36 10.82 17.54
N ASP A 147 -26.01 11.99 17.59
CA ASP A 147 -25.77 13.02 18.63
C ASP A 147 -25.92 12.49 20.06
N ARG A 148 -26.82 11.52 20.24
CA ARG A 148 -27.08 10.86 21.52
C ARG A 148 -26.06 9.80 21.92
N LEU A 149 -25.19 9.37 21.00
CA LEU A 149 -24.20 8.32 21.25
C LEU A 149 -22.89 8.98 21.67
N HIS A 150 -22.54 8.83 22.94
CA HIS A 150 -21.35 9.40 23.54
C HIS A 150 -20.35 8.31 23.95
N GLY A 151 -19.11 8.69 24.26
CA GLY A 151 -18.07 7.77 24.76
C GLY A 151 -17.45 6.84 23.70
N VAL A 152 -17.88 6.94 22.44
CA VAL A 152 -17.30 6.16 21.34
C VAL A 152 -15.92 6.69 20.98
N THR A 153 -14.94 5.79 20.90
CA THR A 153 -13.57 6.12 20.48
C THR A 153 -13.07 5.16 19.40
N GLN A 154 -11.92 5.47 18.81
CA GLN A 154 -11.17 4.54 17.95
C GLN A 154 -9.77 4.33 18.49
N ASN A 155 -9.22 3.13 18.30
CA ASN A 155 -7.81 2.88 18.60
C ASN A 155 -6.92 3.23 17.38
N LYS A 156 -5.59 3.09 17.54
CA LYS A 156 -4.61 3.36 16.47
C LYS A 156 -4.76 2.50 15.20
N PHE A 157 -5.53 1.42 15.26
CA PHE A 157 -5.88 0.56 14.13
C PHE A 157 -7.25 0.88 13.54
N SER A 158 -7.85 1.98 13.99
CA SER A 158 -9.20 2.43 13.66
C SER A 158 -10.32 1.45 14.06
N TYR A 159 -10.04 0.55 15.00
CA TYR A 159 -11.10 -0.30 15.55
C TYR A 159 -11.99 0.54 16.46
N LEU A 160 -13.30 0.35 16.28
CA LEU A 160 -14.33 0.94 17.11
C LEU A 160 -14.18 0.44 18.54
N ASN A 161 -14.05 1.36 19.48
CA ASN A 161 -14.07 1.08 20.91
C ASN A 161 -15.37 1.63 21.51
N LEU A 162 -16.14 0.72 22.13
CA LEU A 162 -17.45 0.97 22.72
C LEU A 162 -17.47 0.75 24.24
N ASP A 163 -16.31 0.53 24.87
CA ASP A 163 -16.23 0.15 26.29
C ASP A 163 -16.86 1.21 27.21
N ASP A 164 -16.74 2.49 26.83
CA ASP A 164 -17.30 3.64 27.55
C ASP A 164 -18.53 4.25 26.85
N ALA A 165 -19.11 3.57 25.86
CA ALA A 165 -20.18 4.12 25.05
C ALA A 165 -21.54 4.12 25.76
N TYR A 166 -22.29 5.21 25.66
CA TYR A 166 -23.64 5.34 26.24
C TYR A 166 -24.57 6.18 25.38
N LEU A 167 -25.89 6.01 25.60
CA LEU A 167 -26.95 6.78 24.94
C LEU A 167 -27.60 7.75 25.93
N VAL A 168 -27.92 8.96 25.45
CA VAL A 168 -28.68 10.00 26.18
C VAL A 168 -30.00 10.32 25.48
#